data_AF-A0AAN5HYZ4-F1
#
_entry.id   AF-A0AAN5HYZ4-F1
#
_cell.length_a   1.000
_cell.length_b   1.000
_cell.length_c   1.000
_cell.angle_alpha   90.00
_cell.angle_beta   90.00
_cell.angle_gamma   90.00
#
_symmetry.space_group_name_H-M   'P 1'
#
loop_
_entity.id
_entity.type
_entity.pdbx_description
1 polymer ?
#
loop_
_entity_poly.entity_id
_entity_poly.type
_entity_poly.pdbx_seq_one_letter_code
_entity_poly.pdbx_strand_id
1 'polypeptide(L)'
;FAQIVSLYYRYAAENQCQAEIPRKLCFVRMLGSTVLPSIVVVHTAITLERGLVTFSIDKRARMVISRVILGISVAVSIVYGFFTYQHEPLEGTSPYCSAITTHSEWRVALAINGMFFLDIVTVVGTLAFWRINKKAMSTGNFDSLDAKYSRIMNNRIIVNTLYIEILHSLVYAYLFVVYALAAYFKLHTKLDHFYQNVVTNVSIVY
;
A
#
# COMPACT_ATOMS: atom_id res chain seq x y z
N PHE A 1 -12.68 -7.75 -9.04
CA PHE A 1 -12.87 -9.08 -9.70
C PHE A 1 -13.04 -10.21 -8.69
N ALA A 2 -12.08 -10.50 -7.80
CA ALA A 2 -12.16 -11.64 -6.86
C ALA A 2 -13.40 -11.63 -5.95
N GLN A 3 -13.88 -10.45 -5.51
CA GLN A 3 -15.14 -10.32 -4.77
C GLN A 3 -16.36 -10.73 -5.58
N ILE A 4 -16.42 -10.36 -6.86
CA ILE A 4 -17.53 -10.70 -7.76
C ILE A 4 -17.59 -12.21 -7.95
N VAL A 5 -16.43 -12.85 -8.15
CA VAL A 5 -16.32 -14.31 -8.23
C VAL A 5 -16.82 -14.95 -6.93
N SER A 6 -16.37 -14.47 -5.77
CA SER A 6 -16.83 -14.97 -4.48
C SER A 6 -18.34 -14.80 -4.27
N LEU A 7 -18.94 -13.68 -4.71
CA LEU A 7 -20.37 -13.45 -4.64
C LEU A 7 -21.12 -14.39 -5.59
N TYR A 8 -20.63 -14.55 -6.82
CA TYR A 8 -21.23 -15.44 -7.81
C TYR A 8 -21.35 -16.88 -7.28
N TYR A 9 -20.26 -17.44 -6.74
CA TYR A 9 -20.29 -18.80 -6.16
C TYR A 9 -21.28 -18.92 -4.99
N ARG A 10 -21.43 -17.87 -4.17
CA ARG A 10 -22.40 -17.87 -3.06
C ARG A 10 -23.85 -17.79 -3.53
N TYR A 11 -24.14 -17.00 -4.57
CA TYR A 11 -25.49 -16.87 -5.12
C TYR A 11 -25.89 -18.05 -6.00
N ALA A 12 -24.92 -18.74 -6.61
CA ALA A 12 -25.16 -19.91 -7.45
C ALA A 12 -25.33 -21.22 -6.65
N ALA A 13 -24.96 -21.24 -5.37
CA ALA A 13 -25.04 -22.44 -4.53
C ALA A 13 -26.48 -22.68 -4.04
N GLU A 14 -26.97 -23.92 -4.17
CA GLU A 14 -28.30 -24.31 -3.68
C GLU A 14 -28.34 -24.42 -2.15
N ASN A 15 -27.21 -24.77 -1.54
CA ASN A 15 -27.08 -24.94 -0.09
C ASN A 15 -25.72 -24.42 0.42
N GLN A 16 -25.61 -24.22 1.74
CA GLN A 16 -24.41 -23.65 2.37
C GLN A 16 -23.16 -24.52 2.19
N CYS A 17 -23.32 -25.84 2.01
CA CYS A 17 -22.22 -26.78 1.80
C CYS A 17 -21.62 -26.68 0.39
N GLN A 18 -22.39 -26.20 -0.59
CA GLN A 18 -21.93 -25.95 -1.97
C GLN A 18 -21.37 -24.54 -2.16
N ALA A 19 -21.52 -23.65 -1.19
CA ALA A 19 -21.03 -22.27 -1.25
C ALA A 19 -19.51 -22.14 -1.04
N GLU A 20 -18.76 -23.23 -1.22
CA GLU A 20 -17.31 -23.24 -1.09
C GLU A 20 -16.63 -22.82 -2.40
N ILE A 21 -15.54 -22.08 -2.27
CA ILE A 21 -14.79 -21.51 -3.38
C ILE A 21 -13.54 -22.37 -3.60
N PRO A 22 -13.25 -22.81 -4.84
CA PRO A 22 -11.99 -23.47 -5.17
C PRO A 22 -10.80 -22.58 -4.79
N ARG A 23 -9.84 -23.10 -4.00
CA ARG A 23 -8.71 -22.31 -3.48
C ARG A 23 -7.83 -21.70 -4.57
N LYS A 24 -7.77 -22.33 -5.75
CA LYS A 24 -7.10 -21.77 -6.95
C LYS A 24 -7.63 -20.38 -7.33
N LEU A 25 -8.93 -20.11 -7.14
CA LEU A 25 -9.51 -18.79 -7.40
C LEU A 25 -9.15 -17.76 -6.32
N CYS A 26 -8.82 -18.21 -5.10
CA CYS A 26 -8.34 -17.34 -4.03
C CYS A 26 -6.95 -16.76 -4.32
N PHE A 27 -6.16 -17.40 -5.17
CA PHE A 27 -4.85 -16.90 -5.59
C PHE A 27 -4.92 -15.50 -6.21
N VAL A 28 -5.95 -15.20 -7.00
CA VAL A 28 -6.15 -13.85 -7.57
C VAL A 28 -6.34 -12.80 -6.49
N ARG A 29 -7.01 -13.15 -5.38
CA ARG A 29 -7.17 -12.25 -4.22
C ARG A 29 -5.84 -12.04 -3.51
N MET A 30 -5.05 -13.11 -3.34
CA MET A 30 -3.72 -13.04 -2.74
C MET A 30 -2.76 -12.17 -3.58
N LEU A 31 -2.83 -12.26 -4.91
CA LEU A 31 -2.11 -11.34 -5.80
C LEU A 31 -2.57 -9.89 -5.60
N GLY A 32 -3.88 -9.66 -5.48
CA GLY A 32 -4.44 -8.34 -5.20
C GLY A 32 -3.87 -7.71 -3.92
N SER A 33 -3.73 -8.47 -2.83
CA SER A 33 -3.16 -7.97 -1.58
C SER A 33 -1.66 -7.65 -1.66
N THR A 34 -0.92 -8.17 -2.66
CA THR A 34 0.47 -7.76 -2.90
C THR A 34 0.62 -6.39 -3.57
N VAL A 35 -0.46 -5.86 -4.17
CA VAL A 35 -0.46 -4.53 -4.79
C VAL A 35 -0.33 -3.43 -3.74
N LEU A 36 -0.93 -3.63 -2.56
CA LEU A 36 -0.93 -2.66 -1.46
C LEU A 36 0.49 -2.25 -1.01
N PRO A 37 1.42 -3.18 -0.70
CA PRO A 37 2.81 -2.80 -0.45
C PRO A 37 3.47 -2.06 -1.60
N SER A 38 3.12 -2.41 -2.84
CA SER A 38 3.68 -1.74 -4.02
C SER A 38 3.33 -0.25 -4.03
N ILE A 39 2.11 0.11 -3.63
CA ILE A 39 1.65 1.52 -3.56
C ILE A 39 2.51 2.30 -2.56
N VAL A 40 2.73 1.75 -1.36
CA VAL A 40 3.54 2.40 -0.31
C VAL A 40 4.98 2.60 -0.78
N VAL A 41 5.57 1.60 -1.41
CA VAL A 41 6.95 1.73 -1.92
C VAL A 41 7.01 2.71 -3.09
N VAL A 42 5.99 2.77 -3.95
CA VAL A 42 5.89 3.77 -5.02
C VAL A 42 5.75 5.18 -4.45
N HIS A 43 4.94 5.41 -3.42
CA HIS A 43 4.88 6.70 -2.73
C HIS A 43 6.25 7.09 -2.18
N THR A 44 6.92 6.16 -1.50
CA THR A 44 8.29 6.37 -0.99
C THR A 44 9.26 6.74 -2.10
N ALA A 45 9.18 6.08 -3.26
CA ALA A 45 10.00 6.39 -4.43
C ALA A 45 9.75 7.80 -4.95
N ILE A 46 8.48 8.20 -5.06
CA ILE A 46 8.08 9.54 -5.47
C ILE A 46 8.63 10.56 -4.45
N THR A 47 8.43 10.37 -3.15
CA THR A 47 8.94 11.26 -2.10
C THR A 47 10.46 11.43 -2.19
N LEU A 48 11.21 10.34 -2.39
CA LEU A 48 12.66 10.38 -2.58
C LEU A 48 13.06 11.18 -3.82
N GLU A 49 12.42 10.94 -4.96
CA GLU A 49 12.67 11.71 -6.19
C GLU A 49 12.41 13.20 -5.98
N ARG A 50 11.32 13.56 -5.30
CA ARG A 50 11.01 14.96 -4.95
C ARG A 50 12.05 15.56 -4.01
N GLY A 51 12.58 14.77 -3.09
CA GLY A 51 13.73 15.16 -2.27
C GLY A 51 14.95 15.51 -3.13
N LEU A 52 15.32 14.65 -4.07
CA LEU A 52 16.46 14.90 -4.98
C LEU A 52 16.27 16.16 -5.83
N VAL A 53 15.05 16.42 -6.32
CA VAL A 53 14.72 17.66 -7.04
C VAL A 53 14.83 18.89 -6.12
N THR A 54 14.39 18.76 -4.87
CA THR A 54 14.41 19.86 -3.88
C THR A 54 15.85 20.31 -3.57
N PHE A 55 16.78 19.37 -3.53
CA PHE A 55 18.21 19.61 -3.33
C PHE A 55 19.00 19.84 -4.63
N SER A 56 18.32 20.06 -5.75
CA SER A 56 18.95 20.35 -7.05
C SER A 56 19.99 19.31 -7.48
N ILE A 57 19.79 18.03 -7.16
CA ILE A 57 20.67 16.95 -7.62
C ILE A 57 20.63 16.86 -9.15
N ASP A 58 21.78 16.54 -9.74
CA ASP A 58 21.95 16.45 -11.20
C ASP A 58 20.94 15.52 -11.86
N LYS A 59 20.47 15.90 -13.05
CA LYS A 59 19.40 15.19 -13.78
C LYS A 59 19.80 13.75 -14.08
N ARG A 60 21.07 13.47 -14.40
CA ARG A 60 21.51 12.08 -14.69
C ARG A 60 21.45 11.23 -13.44
N ALA A 61 21.98 11.74 -12.32
CA ALA A 61 21.92 11.06 -11.03
C ALA A 61 20.48 10.76 -10.61
N ARG A 62 19.56 11.73 -10.76
CA ARG A 62 18.13 11.52 -10.47
C ARG A 62 17.52 10.40 -11.31
N MET A 63 17.77 10.37 -12.63
CA MET A 63 17.23 9.32 -13.49
C MET A 63 17.74 7.93 -13.11
N VAL A 64 19.02 7.81 -12.72
CA VAL A 64 19.59 6.53 -12.26
C VAL A 64 18.92 6.12 -10.95
N ILE A 65 18.82 7.03 -9.98
CA ILE A 65 18.22 6.74 -8.67
C ILE A 65 16.74 6.35 -8.83
N SER A 66 15.95 7.08 -9.61
CA SER A 66 14.53 6.74 -9.84
C SER A 66 14.37 5.35 -10.46
N ARG A 67 15.24 4.95 -11.41
CA ARG A 67 15.20 3.60 -12.00
C ARG A 67 15.55 2.51 -10.98
N VAL A 68 16.57 2.75 -10.16
CA VAL A 68 16.98 1.81 -9.11
C VAL A 68 15.87 1.65 -8.08
N ILE A 69 15.25 2.74 -7.62
CA ILE A 69 14.17 2.68 -6.64
C ILE A 69 12.94 1.98 -7.22
N LEU A 70 12.59 2.22 -8.49
CA LEU A 70 11.49 1.50 -9.15
C LEU A 70 11.78 0.00 -9.28
N GLY A 71 13.03 -0.39 -9.55
CA GLY A 71 13.44 -1.79 -9.55
C GLY A 71 13.30 -2.43 -8.16
N ILE A 72 13.73 -1.71 -7.12
CA ILE A 72 13.60 -2.14 -5.73
C ILE A 72 12.13 -2.30 -5.35
N SER A 73 11.24 -1.39 -5.78
CA SER A 73 9.82 -1.48 -5.46
C SER A 73 9.17 -2.74 -6.01
N VAL A 74 9.43 -3.07 -7.28
CA VAL A 74 8.96 -4.31 -7.89
C VAL A 74 9.53 -5.54 -7.19
N ALA A 75 10.83 -5.52 -6.87
CA ALA A 75 11.48 -6.63 -6.17
C ALA A 75 10.87 -6.87 -4.77
N VAL A 76 10.64 -5.80 -4.00
CA VAL A 76 10.02 -5.89 -2.66
C VAL A 76 8.61 -6.49 -2.76
N SER A 77 7.82 -6.11 -3.76
CA SER A 77 6.47 -6.66 -3.94
C SER A 77 6.47 -8.15 -4.29
N ILE A 78 7.39 -8.59 -5.15
CA ILE A 78 7.55 -10.01 -5.50
C ILE A 78 7.99 -10.81 -4.27
N VAL A 79 9.01 -10.32 -3.57
CA VAL A 79 9.54 -10.93 -2.35
C VAL A 79 8.44 -11.03 -1.29
N TYR A 80 7.69 -9.96 -1.06
CA TYR A 80 6.57 -9.95 -0.12
C TYR A 80 5.51 -10.99 -0.49
N GLY A 81 5.06 -11.02 -1.75
CA GLY A 81 4.06 -11.98 -2.21
C GLY A 81 4.52 -13.43 -2.04
N PHE A 82 5.77 -13.71 -2.44
CA PHE A 82 6.36 -15.04 -2.30
C PHE A 82 6.46 -15.45 -0.82
N PHE A 83 7.07 -14.61 0.03
CA PHE A 83 7.22 -14.92 1.45
C PHE A 83 5.88 -15.02 2.18
N THR A 84 4.85 -14.29 1.77
CA THR A 84 3.55 -14.35 2.44
C THR A 84 2.78 -15.61 2.06
N TYR A 85 2.82 -16.03 0.79
CA TYR A 85 1.92 -17.05 0.26
C TYR A 85 2.57 -18.39 -0.13
N GLN A 86 3.89 -18.56 0.01
CA GLN A 86 4.60 -19.79 -0.39
C GLN A 86 4.12 -21.09 0.29
N HIS A 87 3.43 -21.00 1.44
CA HIS A 87 2.96 -22.18 2.18
C HIS A 87 1.44 -22.34 2.12
N GLU A 88 0.76 -21.56 1.29
CA GLU A 88 -0.68 -21.65 1.13
C GLU A 88 -1.09 -22.86 0.28
N PRO A 89 -1.91 -23.78 0.80
CA PRO A 89 -2.43 -24.89 0.03
C PRO A 89 -3.39 -24.39 -1.07
N LEU A 90 -3.01 -24.57 -2.34
CA LEU A 90 -3.82 -24.19 -3.51
C LEU A 90 -4.90 -25.23 -3.86
N GLU A 91 -4.87 -26.40 -3.23
CA GLU A 91 -5.81 -27.49 -3.46
C GLU A 91 -6.97 -27.47 -2.47
N GLY A 92 -8.12 -28.00 -2.91
CA GLY A 92 -9.35 -28.06 -2.15
C GLY A 92 -10.22 -26.81 -2.26
N THR A 93 -11.14 -26.69 -1.32
CA THR A 93 -12.18 -25.67 -1.25
C THR A 93 -12.08 -24.88 0.05
N SER A 94 -12.67 -23.70 0.08
CA SER A 94 -12.75 -22.86 1.28
C SER A 94 -14.06 -22.08 1.31
N PRO A 95 -14.72 -21.91 2.46
CA PRO A 95 -15.92 -21.06 2.58
C PRO A 95 -15.64 -19.57 2.31
N TYR A 96 -14.37 -19.15 2.39
CA TYR A 96 -13.94 -17.80 2.06
C TYR A 96 -12.48 -17.76 1.58
N CYS A 97 -12.20 -16.85 0.65
CA CYS A 97 -10.83 -16.52 0.27
C CYS A 97 -10.31 -15.44 1.22
N SER A 98 -9.61 -15.82 2.27
CA SER A 98 -8.88 -14.84 3.11
C SER A 98 -7.50 -14.57 2.51
N ALA A 99 -7.07 -13.31 2.57
CA ALA A 99 -5.68 -12.94 2.29
C ALA A 99 -4.76 -13.18 3.50
N ILE A 100 -5.33 -13.48 4.67
CA ILE A 100 -4.65 -13.74 5.94
C ILE A 100 -5.08 -15.11 6.45
N THR A 101 -4.11 -16.01 6.60
CA THR A 101 -4.27 -17.36 7.13
C THR A 101 -3.49 -17.49 8.42
N THR A 102 -3.71 -18.57 9.17
CA THR A 102 -2.96 -18.88 10.40
C THR A 102 -1.45 -18.96 10.15
N HIS A 103 -1.00 -19.34 8.95
CA HIS A 103 0.41 -19.43 8.60
C HIS A 103 1.02 -18.09 8.16
N SER A 104 0.21 -17.20 7.58
CA SER A 104 0.65 -15.91 7.06
C SER A 104 0.39 -14.74 8.00
N GLU A 105 -0.43 -14.91 9.04
CA GLU A 105 -0.90 -13.86 9.95
C GLU A 105 0.23 -12.97 10.47
N TRP A 106 1.25 -13.55 11.08
CA TRP A 106 2.35 -12.77 11.66
C TRP A 106 3.18 -12.05 10.58
N ARG A 107 3.33 -12.64 9.38
CA ARG A 107 4.07 -12.04 8.26
C ARG A 107 3.32 -10.85 7.70
N VAL A 108 2.00 -11.00 7.51
CA VAL A 108 1.12 -9.93 7.07
C VAL A 108 1.07 -8.82 8.12
N ALA A 109 0.95 -9.15 9.40
CA ALA A 109 0.96 -8.18 10.48
C ALA A 109 2.27 -7.38 10.51
N LEU A 110 3.42 -8.05 10.41
CA LEU A 110 4.73 -7.38 10.33
C LEU A 110 4.82 -6.44 9.11
N ALA A 111 4.36 -6.89 7.96
CA ALA A 111 4.36 -6.08 6.74
C ALA A 111 3.43 -4.87 6.85
N ILE A 112 2.22 -5.02 7.40
CA ILE A 112 1.29 -3.90 7.63
C ILE A 112 1.92 -2.85 8.55
N ASN A 113 2.58 -3.27 9.63
CA ASN A 113 3.28 -2.35 10.52
C ASN A 113 4.42 -1.62 9.80
N GLY A 114 5.24 -2.35 9.02
CA GLY A 114 6.32 -1.75 8.23
C GLY A 114 5.81 -0.76 7.19
N MET A 115 4.73 -1.10 6.49
CA MET A 115 4.06 -0.24 5.51
C MET A 115 3.51 1.02 6.17
N PHE A 116 2.82 0.89 7.31
CA PHE A 116 2.29 2.04 8.04
C PHE A 116 3.39 2.98 8.52
N PHE A 117 4.49 2.43 9.03
CA PHE A 117 5.66 3.23 9.40
C PHE A 117 6.25 3.99 8.20
N LEU A 118 6.42 3.31 7.06
CA LEU A 118 6.89 3.94 5.83
C LEU A 118 5.95 5.06 5.37
N ASP A 119 4.64 4.85 5.42
CA ASP A 119 3.63 5.85 5.08
C ASP A 119 3.72 7.12 5.96
N ILE A 120 3.95 6.97 7.25
CA ILE A 120 4.18 8.12 8.14
C ILE A 120 5.45 8.86 7.72
N VAL A 121 6.54 8.12 7.45
CA VAL A 121 7.82 8.71 7.03
C VAL A 121 7.67 9.45 5.69
N THR A 122 6.92 8.91 4.73
CA THR A 122 6.68 9.57 3.43
C THR A 122 5.87 10.84 3.61
N VAL A 123 4.76 10.82 4.34
CA VAL A 123 3.94 12.02 4.61
C VAL A 123 4.77 13.12 5.29
N VAL A 124 5.54 12.76 6.33
CA VAL A 124 6.40 13.71 7.05
C VAL A 124 7.49 14.26 6.12
N GLY A 125 8.12 13.41 5.31
CA GLY A 125 9.12 13.79 4.32
C GLY A 125 8.55 14.74 3.26
N THR A 126 7.39 14.41 2.68
CA THR A 126 6.68 15.24 1.70
C THR A 126 6.32 16.60 2.29
N LEU A 127 5.83 16.65 3.55
CA LEU A 127 5.58 17.91 4.26
C LEU A 127 6.84 18.75 4.48
N ALA A 128 7.96 18.10 4.83
CA ALA A 128 9.24 18.77 4.99
C ALA A 128 9.72 19.37 3.65
N PHE A 129 9.66 18.61 2.56
CA PHE A 129 10.01 19.09 1.23
C PHE A 129 9.10 20.21 0.75
N TRP A 130 7.80 20.14 1.03
CA TRP A 130 6.87 21.23 0.75
C TRP A 130 7.29 22.53 1.45
N ARG A 131 7.60 22.47 2.75
CA ARG A 131 8.06 23.64 3.52
C ARG A 131 9.37 24.20 2.97
N ILE A 132 10.34 23.34 2.64
CA ILE A 132 11.62 23.75 2.08
C ILE A 132 11.42 24.46 0.72
N ASN A 133 10.63 23.87 -0.18
CA ASN A 133 10.34 24.47 -1.49
C ASN A 133 9.59 25.80 -1.35
N LYS A 134 8.59 25.87 -0.46
CA LYS A 134 7.84 27.09 -0.19
C LYS A 134 8.75 28.21 0.32
N LYS A 135 9.66 27.90 1.24
CA LYS A 135 10.66 28.85 1.75
C LYS A 135 11.59 29.33 0.63
N ALA A 136 12.15 28.41 -0.16
CA ALA A 136 13.02 28.75 -1.29
C ALA A 136 12.31 29.65 -2.33
N MET A 137 11.01 29.43 -2.57
CA MET A 137 10.23 30.29 -3.45
C MET A 137 9.98 31.68 -2.87
N SER A 138 9.77 31.80 -1.56
CA SER A 138 9.58 33.10 -0.90
C SER A 138 10.82 33.98 -0.90
N THR A 139 12.01 33.38 -0.89
CA THR A 139 13.29 34.11 -0.91
C THR A 139 13.65 34.69 -2.29
N GLY A 140 12.99 34.25 -3.38
CA GLY A 140 13.14 34.83 -4.71
C GLY A 140 14.48 34.61 -5.43
N ASN A 141 15.50 34.06 -4.76
CA ASN A 141 16.82 33.82 -5.34
C ASN A 141 16.83 32.54 -6.18
N PHE A 142 16.70 32.70 -7.50
CA PHE A 142 16.86 31.61 -8.46
C PHE A 142 17.94 31.98 -9.48
N ASP A 143 18.91 31.09 -9.68
CA ASP A 143 20.02 31.30 -10.63
C ASP A 143 19.55 31.29 -12.09
N SER A 144 18.41 30.67 -12.38
CA SER A 144 17.83 30.59 -13.73
C SER A 144 16.31 30.46 -13.74
N LEU A 145 15.69 30.84 -14.86
CA LEU A 145 14.26 30.64 -15.14
C LEU A 145 13.85 29.17 -15.07
N ASP A 146 14.71 28.27 -15.55
CA ASP A 146 14.48 26.82 -15.51
C ASP A 146 14.45 26.29 -14.08
N ALA A 147 15.35 26.77 -13.21
CA ALA A 147 15.35 26.38 -11.80
C ALA A 147 14.08 26.83 -11.09
N LYS A 148 13.58 28.05 -11.40
CA LYS A 148 12.31 28.56 -10.88
C LYS A 148 11.12 27.72 -11.36
N TYR A 149 11.04 27.45 -12.67
CA TYR A 149 9.97 26.64 -13.25
C TYR A 149 9.95 25.22 -12.68
N SER A 150 11.11 24.58 -12.56
CA SER A 150 11.24 23.24 -11.99
C SER A 150 10.75 23.19 -10.54
N ARG A 151 11.08 24.19 -9.71
CA ARG A 151 10.60 24.27 -8.32
C ARG A 151 9.10 24.52 -8.21
N ILE A 152 8.53 25.37 -9.06
CA ILE A 152 7.07 25.60 -9.09
C ILE A 152 6.34 24.30 -9.45
N MET A 153 6.81 23.60 -10.49
CA MET A 153 6.22 22.33 -10.91
C MET A 153 6.38 21.26 -9.82
N ASN A 154 7.56 21.17 -9.20
CA ASN A 154 7.81 20.25 -8.09
C ASN A 154 6.87 20.51 -6.91
N ASN A 155 6.67 21.77 -6.53
CA ASN A 155 5.76 22.15 -5.45
C ASN A 155 4.30 21.78 -5.75
N ARG A 156 3.85 21.97 -7.00
CA ARG A 156 2.48 21.56 -7.42
C ARG A 156 2.30 20.04 -7.32
N ILE A 157 3.31 19.28 -7.76
CA ILE A 157 3.27 17.82 -7.66
C ILE A 157 3.28 17.38 -6.20
N ILE A 158 4.16 17.93 -5.36
CA ILE A 158 4.21 17.65 -3.92
C ILE A 158 2.85 17.86 -3.26
N VAL A 159 2.16 18.96 -3.54
CA VAL A 159 0.84 19.24 -2.97
C VAL A 159 -0.19 18.18 -3.41
N ASN A 160 -0.24 17.84 -4.70
CA ASN A 160 -1.17 16.82 -5.20
C ASN A 160 -0.89 15.44 -4.60
N THR A 161 0.38 15.03 -4.54
CA THR A 161 0.79 13.74 -3.96
C THR A 161 0.51 13.70 -2.46
N LEU A 162 0.74 14.80 -1.74
CA LEU A 162 0.50 14.88 -0.30
C LEU A 162 -0.96 14.59 0.07
N TYR A 163 -1.94 15.07 -0.71
CA TYR A 163 -3.36 14.75 -0.46
C TYR A 163 -3.63 13.24 -0.56
N ILE A 164 -3.03 12.58 -1.57
CA ILE A 164 -3.16 11.14 -1.78
C ILE A 164 -2.47 10.37 -0.63
N GLU A 165 -1.26 10.77 -0.25
CA GLU A 165 -0.50 10.15 0.85
C GLU A 165 -1.23 10.29 2.19
N ILE A 166 -1.81 11.47 2.50
CA ILE A 166 -2.60 11.68 3.72
C ILE A 166 -3.84 10.79 3.71
N LEU A 167 -4.59 10.73 2.60
CA LEU A 167 -5.77 9.88 2.50
C LEU A 167 -5.41 8.41 2.70
N HIS A 168 -4.35 7.96 2.04
CA HIS A 168 -3.83 6.60 2.18
C HIS A 168 -3.41 6.30 3.63
N SER A 169 -2.65 7.19 4.26
CA SER A 169 -2.23 7.05 5.67
C SER A 169 -3.41 7.02 6.64
N LEU A 170 -4.47 7.82 6.41
CA LEU A 170 -5.67 7.82 7.24
C LEU A 170 -6.44 6.50 7.13
N VAL A 171 -6.55 5.94 5.93
CA VAL A 171 -7.17 4.62 5.72
C VAL A 171 -6.37 3.54 6.45
N TYR A 172 -5.04 3.53 6.33
CA TYR A 172 -4.21 2.57 7.04
C TYR A 172 -4.22 2.76 8.55
N ALA A 173 -4.22 3.99 9.05
CA ALA A 173 -4.37 4.28 10.47
C ALA A 173 -5.69 3.74 11.02
N TYR A 174 -6.78 3.93 10.29
CA TYR A 174 -8.10 3.37 10.64
C TYR A 174 -8.05 1.84 10.68
N LEU A 175 -7.52 1.19 9.64
CA LEU A 175 -7.39 -0.27 9.59
C LEU A 175 -6.52 -0.81 10.72
N PHE A 176 -5.45 -0.10 11.07
CA PHE A 176 -4.55 -0.44 12.18
C PHE A 176 -5.26 -0.32 13.53
N VAL A 177 -6.01 0.75 13.78
CA VAL A 177 -6.79 0.92 15.02
C VAL A 177 -7.83 -0.20 15.15
N VAL A 178 -8.55 -0.50 14.07
CA VAL A 178 -9.53 -1.61 14.06
C VAL A 178 -8.85 -2.94 14.38
N TYR A 179 -7.66 -3.19 13.83
CA TYR A 179 -6.86 -4.39 14.13
C TYR A 179 -6.45 -4.46 15.61
N ALA A 180 -5.88 -3.37 16.11
CA ALA A 180 -5.37 -3.30 17.48
C ALA A 180 -6.51 -3.49 18.50
N LEU A 181 -7.67 -2.88 18.27
CA LEU A 181 -8.86 -3.09 19.10
C LEU A 181 -9.37 -4.53 19.02
N ALA A 182 -9.40 -5.13 17.83
CA ALA A 182 -9.81 -6.53 17.65
C ALA A 182 -8.92 -7.49 18.45
N ALA A 183 -7.60 -7.29 18.37
CA ALA A 183 -6.61 -8.06 19.12
C ALA A 183 -6.74 -7.84 20.64
N TYR A 184 -6.92 -6.58 21.07
CA TYR A 184 -7.05 -6.23 22.49
C TYR A 184 -8.26 -6.89 23.16
N PHE A 185 -9.42 -6.86 22.50
CA PHE A 185 -10.64 -7.45 23.04
C PHE A 185 -10.73 -8.97 22.89
N LYS A 186 -9.69 -9.64 22.38
CA LYS A 186 -9.67 -11.09 22.09
C LYS A 186 -10.94 -11.56 21.39
N LEU A 187 -11.46 -10.72 20.49
CA LEU A 187 -12.74 -10.92 19.83
C LEU A 187 -12.62 -11.93 18.66
N HIS A 188 -11.69 -12.89 18.81
CA HIS A 188 -11.12 -13.74 17.77
C HIS A 188 -12.17 -14.57 17.01
N THR A 189 -13.27 -14.99 17.62
CA THR A 189 -14.18 -15.92 16.91
C THR A 189 -15.18 -15.25 15.98
N LYS A 190 -15.64 -14.02 16.28
CA LYS A 190 -16.63 -13.30 15.45
C LYS A 190 -16.05 -12.08 14.75
N LEU A 191 -15.05 -11.44 15.33
CA LEU A 191 -14.45 -10.24 14.78
C LEU A 191 -13.32 -10.56 13.81
N ASP A 192 -12.72 -11.75 13.81
CA ASP A 192 -11.77 -12.15 12.76
C ASP A 192 -12.47 -12.22 11.39
N HIS A 193 -13.72 -12.68 11.36
CA HIS A 193 -14.56 -12.62 10.15
C HIS A 193 -14.93 -11.19 9.76
N PHE A 194 -15.18 -10.30 10.73
CA PHE A 194 -15.44 -8.89 10.45
C PHE A 194 -14.19 -8.16 9.97
N TYR A 195 -13.04 -8.40 10.60
CA TYR A 195 -11.74 -7.84 10.26
C TYR A 195 -11.30 -8.33 8.89
N GLN A 196 -11.37 -9.64 8.62
CA GLN A 196 -11.17 -10.18 7.29
C GLN A 196 -12.11 -9.49 6.32
N ASN A 197 -13.42 -9.41 6.56
CA ASN A 197 -14.33 -8.76 5.62
C ASN A 197 -14.07 -7.26 5.44
N VAL A 198 -13.77 -6.49 6.49
CA VAL A 198 -13.55 -5.04 6.38
C VAL A 198 -12.21 -4.76 5.73
N VAL A 199 -11.11 -5.34 6.22
CA VAL A 199 -9.77 -5.11 5.65
C VAL A 199 -9.73 -5.64 4.23
N THR A 200 -10.18 -6.87 4.00
CA THR A 200 -10.09 -7.43 2.64
C THR A 200 -11.14 -6.89 1.66
N ASN A 201 -12.21 -6.21 2.12
CA ASN A 201 -13.13 -5.54 1.19
C ASN A 201 -12.84 -4.05 0.99
N VAL A 202 -12.34 -3.34 2.00
CA VAL A 202 -11.95 -1.93 1.88
C VAL A 202 -10.66 -1.80 1.06
N SER A 203 -9.70 -2.72 1.21
CA SER A 203 -8.43 -2.69 0.47
C SER A 203 -8.53 -3.09 -1.02
N ILE A 204 -9.72 -3.43 -1.53
CA ILE A 204 -9.95 -3.71 -2.97
C ILE A 204 -10.55 -2.48 -3.68
N VAL A 205 -11.10 -1.53 -2.94
CA VAL A 205 -11.77 -0.34 -3.48
C VAL A 205 -10.81 0.86 -3.60
N TYR A 206 -9.68 0.82 -2.88
CA TYR A 206 -8.55 1.73 -3.02
C TYR A 206 -7.42 1.05 -3.77
#